data_AF-A0A015KBY4-F1
#
_entry.id   AF-A0A015KBY4-F1
#
_cell.length_a   1.000
_cell.length_b   1.000
_cell.length_c   1.000
_cell.angle_alpha   90.00
_cell.angle_beta   90.00
_cell.angle_gamma   90.00
#
_symmetry.space_group_name_H-M   'P 1'
#
loop_
_entity.id
_entity.type
_entity.pdbx_description
1 polymer ?
#
loop_
_entity_poly.entity_id
_entity_poly.type
_entity_poly.pdbx_seq_one_letter_code
_entity_poly.pdbx_strand_id
1 'polypeptide(L)'
;MACLDSSYSWKILIQTARRLSNDKIGAQGNFVYKLRICPKGRLVYSNTKEINVLSVCEKTKWKYWWLKDYIIEITKYEYWNLSEHQDSPPGIDIPLSKEPSPIVTYGITLYNKSWDEVSFNSNLEPGEVPEWYPHEIVDEEKTGGINSLMKDINNFIEIIQKNVKIY
;
A
#
# COMPACT_ATOMS: atom_id res chain seq x y z
N MET A 1 -19.28 -12.56 -21.28
CA MET A 1 -20.27 -13.45 -20.64
C MET A 1 -20.20 -13.16 -19.15
N ALA A 2 -21.21 -12.50 -18.58
CA ALA A 2 -21.18 -12.05 -17.19
C ALA A 2 -21.49 -13.23 -16.27
N CYS A 3 -20.52 -13.65 -15.46
CA CYS A 3 -20.70 -14.66 -14.42
C CYS A 3 -21.54 -14.02 -13.29
N LEU A 4 -22.87 -14.16 -13.38
CA LEU A 4 -23.86 -13.65 -12.43
C LEU A 4 -24.06 -14.57 -11.20
N ASP A 5 -23.37 -15.71 -11.14
CA ASP A 5 -23.54 -16.72 -10.06
C ASP A 5 -22.58 -16.55 -8.87
N SER A 6 -21.76 -15.51 -8.84
CA SER A 6 -20.89 -15.19 -7.72
C SER A 6 -21.54 -14.14 -6.83
N SER A 7 -21.73 -14.44 -5.53
CA SER A 7 -22.11 -13.44 -4.50
C SER A 7 -21.05 -12.35 -4.32
N TYR A 8 -19.89 -12.51 -4.96
CA TYR A 8 -18.79 -11.55 -4.96
C TYR A 8 -18.72 -10.84 -6.32
N SER A 9 -18.79 -9.51 -6.28
CA SER A 9 -18.46 -8.65 -7.43
C SER A 9 -16.96 -8.37 -7.43
N TRP A 10 -16.32 -8.46 -8.59
CA TRP A 10 -14.91 -8.10 -8.74
C TRP A 10 -14.79 -6.77 -9.47
N LYS A 11 -13.85 -5.95 -9.01
CA LYS A 11 -13.44 -4.70 -9.65
C LYS A 11 -11.93 -4.70 -9.77
N ILE A 12 -11.42 -4.61 -11.00
CA ILE A 12 -10.00 -4.38 -11.23
C ILE A 12 -9.78 -2.88 -11.14
N LEU A 13 -8.88 -2.46 -10.26
CA LEU A 13 -8.47 -1.07 -10.10
C LEU A 13 -6.95 -1.01 -10.19
N ILE A 14 -6.45 -0.25 -11.16
CA ILE A 14 -5.03 0.05 -11.29
C ILE A 14 -4.85 1.49 -10.81
N GLN A 15 -4.09 1.66 -9.73
CA GLN A 15 -3.71 2.96 -9.20
C GLN A 15 -2.20 3.12 -9.34
N THR A 16 -1.79 4.26 -9.89
CA THR A 16 -0.38 4.64 -9.97
C THR A 16 -0.15 5.82 -9.03
N ALA A 17 0.98 5.80 -8.33
CA ALA A 17 1.42 6.90 -7.50
C ALA A 17 2.88 7.19 -7.83
N ARG A 18 3.18 8.45 -8.15
CA ARG A 18 4.55 8.87 -8.42
C ARG A 18 5.29 9.06 -7.10
N ARG A 19 6.54 8.61 -7.05
CA ARG A 19 7.43 8.94 -5.94
C ARG A 19 7.75 10.44 -5.98
N LEU A 20 7.56 11.13 -4.87
CA LEU A 20 7.97 12.54 -4.75
C LEU A 20 9.49 12.66 -4.85
N SER A 21 9.97 13.66 -5.60
CA SER A 21 11.40 13.95 -5.72
C SER A 21 11.98 14.40 -4.38
N ASN A 22 13.24 14.06 -4.13
CA ASN A 22 13.99 14.49 -2.95
C ASN A 22 14.95 15.65 -3.26
N ASP A 23 14.63 16.45 -4.28
CA ASP A 23 15.49 17.52 -4.81
C ASP A 23 15.51 18.78 -3.92
N LYS A 24 14.79 18.79 -2.79
CA LYS A 24 14.54 19.94 -1.90
C LYS A 24 13.94 21.16 -2.61
N ILE A 25 13.58 21.04 -3.89
CA ILE A 25 13.05 22.12 -4.70
C ILE A 25 11.53 22.02 -4.66
N GLY A 26 10.88 23.14 -4.37
CA GLY A 26 9.42 23.20 -4.21
C GLY A 26 8.91 22.62 -2.89
N ALA A 27 7.60 22.74 -2.68
CA ALA A 27 6.93 22.40 -1.43
C ALA A 27 7.12 20.92 -1.03
N GLN A 28 6.96 20.02 -2.00
CA GLN A 28 7.03 18.57 -1.78
C GLN A 28 8.45 18.11 -1.43
N GLY A 29 9.47 18.55 -2.19
CA GLY A 29 10.86 18.21 -1.90
C GLY A 29 11.32 18.74 -0.54
N ASN A 30 10.92 19.97 -0.17
CA ASN A 30 11.20 20.55 1.16
C ASN A 30 10.57 19.70 2.29
N PHE A 31 9.32 19.26 2.11
CA PHE A 31 8.66 18.38 3.09
C PHE A 31 9.35 17.01 3.20
N VAL A 32 9.63 16.35 2.07
CA VAL A 32 10.30 15.04 2.03
C VAL A 32 11.66 15.09 2.74
N TYR A 33 12.42 16.17 2.55
CA TYR A 33 13.72 16.35 3.19
C TYR A 33 13.67 16.40 4.73
N LYS A 34 12.51 16.76 5.31
CA LYS A 34 12.29 16.82 6.77
C LYS A 34 11.81 15.50 7.36
N LEU A 35 11.51 14.49 6.53
CA LEU A 35 11.13 13.17 7.01
C LEU A 35 12.36 12.41 7.50
N ARG A 36 12.29 11.87 8.72
CA ARG A 36 13.37 11.05 9.30
C ARG A 36 12.80 9.95 10.19
N ILE A 37 13.61 8.94 10.47
CA ILE A 37 13.23 7.86 11.38
C ILE A 37 13.98 8.06 12.69
N CYS A 38 13.27 8.04 13.82
CA CYS A 38 13.90 8.11 15.15
C CYS A 38 14.56 6.76 15.52
N PRO A 39 15.46 6.72 16.52
CA PRO A 39 16.10 5.46 16.94
C PRO A 39 15.14 4.34 17.35
N LYS A 40 13.90 4.68 17.72
CA LYS A 40 12.83 3.71 18.02
C LYS A 40 12.12 3.16 16.76
N GLY A 41 12.60 3.51 15.57
CA GLY A 41 12.04 3.03 14.29
C GLY A 41 10.74 3.71 13.85
N ARG A 42 10.35 4.82 14.47
CA ARG A 42 9.13 5.58 14.13
C ARG A 42 9.44 6.85 13.34
N LEU A 43 8.49 7.28 12.51
CA LEU A 43 8.60 8.52 11.75
C LEU A 43 8.70 9.74 12.69
N VAL A 44 9.53 10.70 12.28
CA VAL A 44 9.52 12.08 12.73
C VAL A 44 9.35 12.94 11.49
N TYR A 45 8.40 13.86 11.55
CA TYR A 45 8.13 14.81 10.47
C TYR A 45 8.07 16.23 11.06
N SER A 46 8.08 17.23 10.19
CA SER A 46 7.83 18.61 10.58
C SER A 46 6.96 19.26 9.51
N ASN A 47 5.95 20.03 9.92
CA ASN A 47 5.17 20.82 8.97
C ASN A 47 6.07 21.84 8.24
N THR A 48 5.69 22.19 7.02
CA THR A 48 6.32 23.25 6.24
C THR A 48 5.36 24.42 6.11
N LYS A 49 5.76 25.51 5.44
CA LYS A 49 4.83 26.63 5.20
C LYS A 49 3.72 26.22 4.23
N GLU A 50 4.02 25.28 3.35
CA GLU A 50 3.16 24.87 2.23
C GLU A 50 2.44 23.54 2.47
N ILE A 51 2.94 22.69 3.37
CA ILE A 51 2.42 21.35 3.64
C ILE A 51 2.26 21.14 5.14
N ASN A 52 1.01 20.87 5.53
CA ASN A 52 0.62 20.47 6.88
C ASN A 52 0.16 19.00 6.85
N VAL A 53 0.66 18.21 7.79
CA VAL A 53 0.30 16.80 7.93
C VAL A 53 -0.92 16.68 8.82
N LEU A 54 -2.02 16.17 8.27
CA LEU A 54 -3.28 15.95 9.02
C LEU A 54 -3.37 14.53 9.60
N SER A 55 -2.73 13.56 8.95
CA SER A 55 -2.71 12.17 9.39
C SER A 55 -1.49 11.45 8.86
N VAL A 56 -1.07 10.40 9.58
CA VAL A 56 -0.04 9.47 9.12
C VAL A 56 -0.55 8.05 9.26
N CYS A 57 -0.22 7.22 8.27
CA CYS A 57 -0.40 5.77 8.33
C CYS A 57 0.97 5.10 8.18
N GLU A 58 1.48 4.47 9.25
CA GLU A 58 2.63 3.57 9.15
C GLU A 58 2.14 2.16 8.81
N LYS A 59 2.73 1.56 7.77
CA LYS A 59 2.39 0.21 7.31
C LYS A 59 3.55 -0.74 7.59
N THR A 60 3.31 -1.78 8.38
CA THR A 60 4.23 -2.90 8.53
C THR A 60 3.70 -4.08 7.73
N LYS A 61 4.51 -4.61 6.80
CA LYS A 61 4.11 -5.66 5.87
C LYS A 61 4.90 -6.94 6.15
N TRP A 62 4.21 -8.06 6.26
CA TRP A 62 4.80 -9.40 6.28
C TRP A 62 4.35 -10.15 5.02
N LYS A 63 5.32 -10.57 4.21
CA LYS A 63 5.08 -11.33 2.98
C LYS A 63 5.32 -12.81 3.24
N TYR A 64 4.37 -13.65 2.82
CA TYR A 64 4.44 -15.10 2.91
C TYR A 64 4.17 -15.71 1.54
N TRP A 65 4.95 -16.72 1.18
CA TRP A 65 4.72 -17.48 -0.03
C TRP A 65 3.52 -18.40 0.14
N TRP A 66 2.61 -18.40 -0.83
CA TRP A 66 1.48 -19.31 -0.87
C TRP A 66 1.40 -19.99 -2.22
N LEU A 67 1.32 -21.32 -2.20
CA LEU A 67 1.51 -22.14 -3.39
C LEU A 67 2.83 -21.76 -4.09
N LYS A 68 2.90 -21.91 -5.41
CA LYS A 68 4.11 -21.63 -6.20
C LYS A 68 4.21 -20.17 -6.66
N ASP A 69 3.06 -19.51 -6.83
CA ASP A 69 2.96 -18.28 -7.61
C ASP A 69 2.24 -17.13 -6.89
N TYR A 70 1.85 -17.31 -5.62
CA TYR A 70 1.18 -16.26 -4.85
C TYR A 70 2.00 -15.78 -3.66
N ILE A 71 1.77 -14.51 -3.33
CA ILE A 71 2.23 -13.87 -2.11
C ILE A 71 1.01 -13.46 -1.30
N ILE A 72 0.97 -13.90 -0.04
CA ILE A 72 0.07 -13.37 0.98
C ILE A 72 0.83 -12.28 1.72
N GLU A 73 0.31 -11.06 1.68
CA GLU A 73 0.81 -9.93 2.44
C GLU A 73 -0.14 -9.60 3.58
N ILE A 74 0.34 -9.78 4.81
CA ILE A 74 -0.35 -9.30 6.00
C ILE A 74 0.20 -7.89 6.28
N THR A 75 -0.67 -6.89 6.27
CA THR A 75 -0.31 -5.50 6.56
C THR A 75 -0.94 -5.07 7.87
N LYS A 76 -0.11 -4.66 8.83
CA LYS A 76 -0.54 -3.88 9.99
C LYS A 76 -0.52 -2.41 9.61
N TYR A 77 -1.66 -1.74 9.75
CA TYR A 77 -1.82 -0.31 9.57
C TYR A 77 -1.92 0.36 10.93
N GLU A 78 -1.07 1.33 11.19
CA GLU A 78 -1.12 2.18 12.38
C GLU A 78 -1.48 3.60 11.92
N TYR A 79 -2.65 4.11 12.33
CA TYR A 79 -3.16 5.42 11.94
C TYR A 79 -3.08 6.41 13.09
N TRP A 80 -2.42 7.54 12.82
CA TRP A 80 -2.43 8.72 13.68
C TRP A 80 -3.26 9.81 13.04
N ASN A 81 -4.20 10.36 13.82
CA ASN A 81 -4.82 11.63 13.52
C ASN A 81 -3.98 12.73 14.16
N LEU A 82 -3.45 13.64 13.36
CA LEU A 82 -2.50 14.67 13.76
C LEU A 82 -3.07 16.07 13.54
N SER A 83 -4.40 16.17 13.44
CA SER A 83 -5.09 17.45 13.23
C SER A 83 -4.81 18.45 14.35
N GLU A 84 -4.47 18.00 15.56
CA GLU A 84 -4.04 18.86 16.67
C GLU A 84 -2.73 19.61 16.39
N HIS A 85 -1.90 19.10 15.49
CA HIS A 85 -0.64 19.72 15.08
C HIS A 85 -0.77 20.58 13.82
N GLN A 86 -1.97 20.73 13.25
CA GLN A 86 -2.18 21.46 11.99
C GLN A 86 -1.70 22.91 12.06
N ASP A 87 -1.87 23.56 13.21
CA ASP A 87 -1.47 24.95 13.44
C ASP A 87 -0.07 25.10 14.06
N SER A 88 0.68 23.99 14.17
CA SER A 88 2.04 24.02 14.69
C SER A 88 2.95 24.85 13.76
N PRO A 89 3.79 25.75 14.31
CA PRO A 89 4.74 26.51 13.52
C PRO A 89 5.59 25.61 12.60
N PRO A 90 5.85 26.03 11.35
CA PRO A 90 6.67 25.27 10.42
C PRO A 90 8.06 24.95 10.97
N GLY A 91 8.52 23.72 10.77
CA GLY A 91 9.84 23.26 11.18
C GLY A 91 9.93 22.71 12.62
N ILE A 92 8.83 22.66 13.37
CA ILE A 92 8.78 21.94 14.64
C ILE A 92 8.69 20.44 14.38
N ASP A 93 9.62 19.68 14.95
CA ASP A 93 9.66 18.23 14.81
C ASP A 93 8.59 17.56 15.68
N ILE A 94 7.78 16.73 15.04
CA ILE A 94 6.69 15.95 15.63
C ILE A 94 7.07 14.46 15.50
N PRO A 95 7.59 13.84 16.57
CA PRO A 95 7.95 12.44 16.57
C PRO A 95 6.74 11.55 16.91
N LEU A 96 6.32 10.67 16.00
CA LEU A 96 5.17 9.78 16.23
C LEU A 96 5.31 8.88 17.47
N SER A 97 6.55 8.62 17.91
CA SER A 97 6.81 7.88 19.15
C SER A 97 6.29 8.55 20.45
N LYS A 98 5.91 9.84 20.39
CA LYS A 98 5.36 10.60 21.51
C LYS A 98 3.85 10.85 21.37
N GLU A 99 3.29 10.59 20.20
CA GLU A 99 1.88 10.76 19.93
C GLU A 99 1.05 9.66 20.63
N PRO A 100 -0.24 9.91 20.89
CA PRO A 100 -1.14 8.88 21.40
C PRO A 100 -1.11 7.61 20.55
N SER A 101 -1.45 6.48 21.18
CA SER A 101 -1.47 5.18 20.51
C SER A 101 -2.31 5.25 19.22
N PRO A 102 -1.78 4.75 18.09
CA PRO A 102 -2.50 4.78 16.83
C PRO A 102 -3.73 3.87 16.87
N ILE A 103 -4.70 4.16 16.00
CA ILE A 103 -5.72 3.17 15.64
C ILE A 103 -5.03 2.10 14.80
N VAL A 104 -5.09 0.86 15.26
CA VAL A 104 -4.45 -0.28 14.58
C VAL A 104 -5.49 -1.08 13.82
N THR A 105 -5.28 -1.27 12.52
CA THR A 105 -6.06 -2.23 11.72
C THR A 105 -5.14 -3.18 10.99
N TYR A 106 -5.68 -4.32 10.56
CA TYR A 106 -4.95 -5.31 9.77
C TYR A 106 -5.66 -5.51 8.44
N GLY A 107 -4.89 -5.69 7.39
CA GLY A 107 -5.37 -6.10 6.08
C GLY A 107 -4.59 -7.30 5.59
N ILE A 108 -5.26 -8.15 4.83
CA ILE A 108 -4.65 -9.29 4.17
C ILE A 108 -4.81 -9.05 2.67
N THR A 109 -3.72 -9.16 1.93
CA THR A 109 -3.70 -9.01 0.47
C THR A 109 -3.12 -10.26 -0.14
N LEU A 110 -3.77 -10.78 -1.17
CA LEU A 110 -3.28 -11.88 -1.99
C LEU A 110 -2.97 -11.32 -3.38
N TYR A 111 -1.79 -11.60 -3.90
CA TYR A 111 -1.42 -11.24 -5.27
C TYR A 111 -0.49 -12.27 -5.89
N ASN A 112 -0.47 -12.34 -7.23
CA ASN A 112 0.50 -13.16 -7.95
C ASN A 112 1.90 -12.55 -7.77
N LYS A 113 2.92 -13.37 -7.53
CA LYS A 113 4.30 -12.91 -7.34
C LYS A 113 4.81 -12.07 -8.51
N SER A 114 4.38 -12.36 -9.74
CA SER A 114 4.81 -11.60 -10.93
C SER A 114 4.32 -10.15 -10.88
N TRP A 115 3.27 -9.86 -10.12
CA TRP A 115 2.76 -8.50 -9.97
C TRP A 115 3.63 -7.64 -9.05
N ASP A 116 4.57 -8.20 -8.28
CA ASP A 116 5.55 -7.38 -7.55
C ASP A 116 6.44 -6.61 -8.54
N GLU A 117 6.62 -7.12 -9.77
CA GLU A 117 7.37 -6.46 -10.84
C GLU A 117 6.66 -5.21 -11.38
N VAL A 118 5.33 -5.15 -11.27
CA VAL A 118 4.52 -3.95 -11.65
C VAL A 118 4.92 -2.73 -10.80
N SER A 119 5.48 -2.94 -9.60
CA SER A 119 5.88 -1.87 -8.69
C SER A 119 7.10 -1.06 -9.17
N PHE A 120 7.90 -1.59 -10.11
CA PHE A 120 9.08 -0.91 -10.66
C PHE A 120 8.71 0.38 -11.42
N ASN A 121 7.46 0.50 -11.88
CA ASN A 121 6.95 1.67 -12.59
C ASN A 121 6.68 2.89 -11.70
N SER A 122 6.89 2.78 -10.38
CA SER A 122 6.71 3.89 -9.44
C SER A 122 7.64 5.10 -9.69
N ASN A 123 8.68 4.92 -10.51
CA ASN A 123 9.63 5.96 -10.89
C ASN A 123 9.45 6.48 -12.33
N LEU A 124 8.42 6.07 -13.06
CA LEU A 124 8.19 6.54 -14.42
C LEU A 124 7.88 8.04 -14.46
N GLU A 125 8.51 8.74 -15.40
CA GLU A 125 8.27 10.14 -15.72
C GLU A 125 7.01 10.32 -16.59
N PRO A 126 6.40 11.52 -16.60
CA PRO A 126 5.26 11.80 -17.48
C PRO A 126 5.60 11.53 -18.95
N GLY A 127 4.84 10.64 -19.59
CA GLY A 127 5.05 10.22 -20.98
C GLY A 127 5.88 8.94 -21.14
N GLU A 128 6.44 8.41 -20.06
CA GLU A 128 7.04 7.08 -20.08
C GLU A 128 5.97 5.98 -20.02
N VAL A 129 6.21 4.90 -20.74
CA VAL A 129 5.31 3.76 -20.82
C VAL A 129 5.71 2.69 -19.80
N PRO A 130 4.74 2.01 -19.17
CA PRO A 130 5.03 0.87 -18.31
C PRO A 130 5.72 -0.25 -19.11
N GLU A 131 6.66 -0.96 -18.46
CA GLU A 131 7.32 -2.13 -19.07
C GLU A 131 6.41 -3.36 -19.14
N TRP A 132 5.28 -3.34 -18.43
CA TRP A 132 4.30 -4.43 -18.45
C TRP A 132 3.06 -4.07 -19.27
N TYR A 133 2.41 -5.10 -19.80
CA TYR A 133 1.16 -5.01 -20.52
C TYR A 133 0.02 -5.65 -19.72
N PRO A 134 -1.23 -5.13 -19.80
CA PRO A 134 -2.36 -5.67 -19.05
C PRO A 134 -2.62 -7.17 -19.25
N HIS A 135 -2.27 -7.73 -20.40
CA HIS A 135 -2.44 -9.16 -20.68
C HIS A 135 -1.42 -10.05 -19.93
N GLU A 136 -0.31 -9.49 -19.46
CA GLU A 136 0.69 -10.20 -18.65
C GLU A 136 0.22 -10.41 -17.20
N ILE A 137 -0.81 -9.65 -16.77
CA ILE A 137 -1.41 -9.76 -15.44
C ILE A 137 -2.30 -11.01 -15.34
N VAL A 138 -2.97 -11.39 -16.44
CA VAL A 138 -3.88 -12.54 -16.54
C VAL A 138 -3.51 -13.35 -17.79
N ASP A 139 -2.32 -13.92 -17.78
CA ASP A 139 -1.81 -14.75 -18.88
C ASP A 139 -2.49 -16.13 -18.83
N GLU A 140 -3.35 -16.43 -19.81
CA GLU A 140 -4.10 -17.70 -19.89
C GLU A 140 -3.18 -18.92 -20.00
N GLU A 141 -2.04 -18.79 -20.69
CA GLU A 141 -1.10 -19.88 -20.92
C GLU A 141 -0.25 -20.18 -19.67
N LYS A 142 0.13 -19.14 -18.90
CA LYS A 142 0.98 -19.30 -17.71
C LYS A 142 0.21 -19.51 -16.41
N THR A 143 -0.97 -18.90 -16.27
CA THR A 143 -1.71 -18.85 -15.00
C THR A 143 -3.01 -19.65 -15.01
N GLY A 144 -3.35 -20.30 -16.14
CA GLY A 144 -4.64 -21.00 -16.30
C GLY A 144 -5.84 -20.07 -16.45
N GLY A 145 -5.57 -18.78 -16.71
CA GLY A 145 -6.57 -17.74 -16.93
C GLY A 145 -7.35 -17.36 -15.67
N ILE A 146 -8.41 -16.57 -15.88
CA ILE A 146 -9.19 -15.98 -14.79
C ILE A 146 -9.90 -17.02 -13.91
N ASN A 147 -10.27 -18.17 -14.47
CA ASN A 147 -10.97 -19.22 -13.75
C ASN A 147 -10.07 -19.89 -12.69
N SER A 148 -8.78 -20.10 -13.02
CA SER A 148 -7.82 -20.63 -12.06
C SER A 148 -7.55 -19.63 -10.93
N LEU A 149 -7.34 -18.36 -11.30
CA LEU A 149 -7.16 -17.26 -10.33
C LEU A 149 -8.34 -17.16 -9.36
N MET A 150 -9.58 -17.20 -9.87
CA MET A 150 -10.77 -17.14 -9.02
C MET A 150 -10.90 -18.35 -8.09
N LYS A 151 -10.54 -19.55 -8.56
CA LYS A 151 -10.51 -20.76 -7.74
C LYS A 151 -9.52 -20.63 -6.58
N ASP A 152 -8.32 -20.12 -6.87
CA ASP A 152 -7.29 -19.92 -5.85
C ASP A 152 -7.69 -18.84 -4.84
N ILE A 153 -8.28 -17.73 -5.30
CA ILE A 153 -8.84 -16.68 -4.43
C ILE A 153 -9.92 -17.25 -3.52
N ASN A 154 -10.86 -18.04 -4.05
CA ASN A 154 -11.94 -18.63 -3.25
C ASN A 154 -11.40 -19.58 -2.18
N ASN A 155 -10.44 -20.44 -2.54
CA ASN A 155 -9.77 -21.31 -1.58
C ASN A 155 -9.09 -20.50 -0.46
N PHE A 156 -8.44 -19.40 -0.82
CA PHE A 156 -7.82 -18.51 0.16
C PHE A 156 -8.85 -17.85 1.10
N ILE A 157 -9.97 -17.36 0.55
CA ILE A 157 -11.06 -16.77 1.33
C ILE A 157 -11.63 -17.78 2.32
N GLU A 158 -11.86 -19.03 1.90
CA GLU A 158 -12.34 -20.10 2.77
C GLU A 158 -11.37 -20.37 3.93
N ILE A 159 -10.06 -20.38 3.66
CA ILE A 159 -9.03 -20.53 4.70
C ILE A 159 -9.10 -19.37 5.69
N ILE A 160 -9.22 -18.12 5.22
CA ILE A 160 -9.35 -16.95 6.11
C ILE A 160 -10.60 -17.07 6.95
N GLN A 161 -11.76 -17.31 6.34
CA GLN A 161 -13.05 -17.39 7.03
C GLN A 161 -13.07 -18.48 8.12
N LYS A 162 -12.38 -19.60 7.87
CA LYS A 162 -12.27 -20.69 8.84
C LYS A 162 -11.37 -20.34 10.04
N ASN A 163 -10.31 -19.56 9.83
CA ASN A 163 -9.24 -19.37 10.82
C ASN A 163 -9.24 -17.98 11.48
N VAL A 164 -9.88 -16.99 10.87
CA VAL A 164 -9.91 -15.60 11.33
C VAL A 164 -11.33 -15.24 11.70
N LYS A 165 -11.56 -14.92 12.99
CA LYS A 165 -12.81 -14.32 13.42
C LYS A 165 -12.85 -12.88 12.95
N ILE A 166 -13.68 -12.60 11.96
CA ILE A 166 -13.99 -11.24 11.53
C ILE A 166 -15.01 -10.69 12.53
N TYR A 167 -14.61 -9.65 13.27
CA TYR A 167 -15.45 -8.95 14.25
C TYR A 167 -15.98 -7.64 13.65
#